data_AF-A0A183ISE5-F1
#
_entry.id   AF-A0A183ISE5-F1
#
_cell.length_a   1.000
_cell.length_b   1.000
_cell.length_c   1.000
_cell.angle_alpha   90.00
_cell.angle_beta   90.00
_cell.angle_gamma   90.00
#
_symmetry.space_group_name_H-M   'P 1'
#
loop_
_entity.id
_entity.type
_entity.pdbx_description
1 polymer ?
#
loop_
_entity_poly.entity_id
_entity_poly.type
_entity_poly.pdbx_seq_one_letter_code
_entity_poly.pdbx_strand_id
1 'polypeptide(L)'
;MTESSGGVCISAPGKIILFGEHAVVYGRTAVAGSIDLRSYVNAFTSADGRIYLFLPDLGVEKTWLLKDLLKAVDKVSGKNLKYRHMSVV
;
A
#
# COMPACT_ATOMS: atom_id res chain seq x y z
N MET A 1 26.63 5.86 19.73
CA MET A 1 26.06 4.53 19.52
C MET A 1 25.27 4.60 18.22
N THR A 2 25.91 4.29 17.11
CA THR A 2 25.36 4.36 15.76
C THR A 2 24.80 2.98 15.39
N GLU A 3 23.54 2.72 15.70
CA GLU A 3 22.81 1.67 15.00
C GLU A 3 22.47 2.21 13.61
N SER A 4 22.97 1.54 12.58
CA SER A 4 22.53 1.76 11.20
C SER A 4 21.10 1.23 11.07
N SER A 5 20.12 1.98 11.56
CA SER A 5 18.71 1.62 11.47
C SER A 5 18.30 1.62 10.00
N GLY A 6 18.27 0.44 9.39
CA GLY A 6 17.96 0.19 7.98
C GLY A 6 16.49 0.47 7.67
N GLY A 7 16.10 1.75 7.70
CA GLY A 7 14.81 2.20 7.23
C GLY A 7 14.79 2.38 5.72
N VAL A 8 13.63 2.17 5.11
CA VAL A 8 13.38 2.45 3.69
C VAL A 8 12.28 3.50 3.60
N CYS A 9 12.55 4.57 2.87
CA CYS A 9 11.55 5.54 2.44
C CYS A 9 11.21 5.27 0.97
N ILE A 10 9.93 5.05 0.70
CA ILE A 10 9.40 4.87 -0.65
C ILE A 10 8.26 5.85 -0.90
N SER A 11 8.01 6.13 -2.18
CA SER A 11 6.86 6.91 -2.58
C SER A 11 6.28 6.43 -3.90
N ALA A 12 4.97 6.65 -4.08
CA ALA A 12 4.25 6.34 -5.31
C ALA A 12 3.52 7.60 -5.81
N PRO A 13 3.53 7.89 -7.13
CA PRO A 13 2.80 9.03 -7.69
C PRO A 13 1.29 8.78 -7.72
N GLY A 14 0.52 9.87 -7.73
CA GLY A 14 -0.91 9.84 -8.01
C GLY A 14 -1.18 9.56 -9.49
N LYS A 15 -2.45 9.27 -9.80
CA LYS A 15 -2.95 9.11 -11.18
C LYS A 15 -3.94 10.22 -11.50
N ILE A 16 -3.92 10.69 -12.74
CA ILE A 16 -4.96 11.54 -13.34
C ILE A 16 -5.43 10.94 -14.67
N ILE A 17 -6.71 11.08 -14.99
CA ILE A 17 -7.25 10.76 -16.33
C ILE A 17 -7.26 12.07 -17.13
N LEU A 18 -6.50 12.11 -18.22
CA LEU A 18 -6.40 13.29 -19.09
C LEU A 18 -7.55 13.33 -20.10
N PHE A 19 -7.92 12.16 -20.65
CA PHE A 19 -8.99 12.04 -21.62
C PHE A 19 -9.73 10.70 -21.50
N GLY A 20 -11.00 10.71 -21.88
CA GLY A 20 -11.80 9.50 -22.03
C GLY A 20 -12.49 9.01 -20.76
N GLU A 21 -12.65 9.86 -19.73
CA GLU A 21 -13.29 9.49 -18.45
C GLU A 21 -14.70 8.92 -18.63
N HIS A 22 -15.48 9.47 -19.58
CA HIS A 22 -16.80 8.96 -19.93
C HIS A 22 -16.74 7.87 -21.01
N ALA A 23 -15.73 7.87 -21.88
CA ALA A 23 -15.62 6.95 -23.01
C ALA A 23 -15.26 5.52 -22.57
N VAL A 24 -14.43 5.41 -21.53
CA VAL A 24 -13.94 4.14 -20.99
C VAL A 24 -15.01 3.29 -20.29
N VAL A 25 -16.07 3.92 -19.79
CA VAL A 25 -17.26 3.22 -19.27
C VAL A 25 -17.92 2.36 -20.37
N TYR A 26 -17.73 2.73 -21.63
CA TYR A 26 -18.21 1.99 -22.80
C TYR A 26 -17.11 1.13 -23.46
N GLY A 27 -16.04 0.81 -22.74
CA GLY A 27 -14.94 -0.04 -23.23
C GLY A 27 -14.00 0.63 -24.23
N ARG A 28 -13.98 1.97 -24.28
CA ARG A 28 -13.04 2.74 -25.12
C ARG A 28 -11.77 3.10 -24.35
N THR A 29 -10.69 3.37 -25.06
CA THR A 29 -9.41 3.73 -24.43
C THR A 29 -9.49 5.10 -23.75
N ALA A 30 -8.91 5.21 -22.56
CA ALA A 30 -8.63 6.47 -21.87
C ALA A 30 -7.12 6.72 -21.81
N VAL A 31 -6.73 7.98 -21.72
CA VAL A 31 -5.32 8.38 -21.50
C VAL A 31 -5.18 8.81 -20.06
N ALA A 32 -4.35 8.09 -19.30
CA ALA A 32 -4.00 8.43 -17.93
C ALA A 32 -2.54 8.88 -17.82
N GLY A 33 -2.27 9.77 -16.88
CA GLY A 33 -0.94 10.25 -16.55
C GLY A 33 -0.63 10.04 -15.07
N SER A 34 0.66 10.04 -14.74
CA SER A 34 1.10 10.22 -13.36
C SER A 34 1.12 11.71 -13.01
N ILE A 35 0.79 12.03 -11.77
CA ILE A 35 0.90 13.39 -11.22
C ILE A 35 1.78 13.33 -9.97
N ASP A 36 2.53 14.41 -9.73
CA ASP A 36 3.47 14.52 -8.61
C ASP A 36 2.78 14.75 -7.24
N LEU A 37 1.55 14.25 -7.08
CA LEU A 37 0.88 14.11 -5.79
C LEU A 37 1.23 12.74 -5.23
N ARG A 38 2.30 12.68 -4.42
CA ARG A 38 2.91 11.42 -4.00
C ARG A 38 2.40 10.94 -2.64
N SER A 39 2.13 9.65 -2.53
CA SER A 39 1.97 8.96 -1.24
C SER A 39 3.32 8.45 -0.77
N TYR A 40 3.63 8.66 0.51
CA TYR A 40 4.91 8.28 1.11
C TYR A 40 4.71 7.16 2.13
N VAL A 41 5.66 6.23 2.18
CA VAL A 41 5.74 5.19 3.22
C VAL A 41 7.16 5.17 3.76
N ASN A 42 7.27 5.30 5.07
CA ASN A 42 8.50 5.07 5.81
C ASN A 42 8.37 3.75 6.55
N ALA A 43 9.30 2.82 6.28
CA ALA A 43 9.34 1.52 6.93
C ALA A 43 10.68 1.37 7.66
N PHE A 44 10.65 0.83 8.87
CA PHE A 44 11.83 0.54 9.67
C PHE A 44 11.61 -0.75 10.45
N THR A 45 12.69 -1.48 10.70
CA THR A 45 12.64 -2.69 11.51
C THR A 45 12.50 -2.33 12.98
N SER A 46 11.58 -3.01 13.68
CA SER A 46 11.46 -2.92 15.14
C SER A 46 12.05 -4.16 15.81
N ALA A 47 12.80 -3.98 16.89
CA ALA A 47 13.43 -5.07 17.63
C ALA A 47 12.51 -5.70 18.70
N ASP A 48 11.33 -5.13 18.95
CA ASP A 48 10.41 -5.52 20.02
C ASP A 48 9.39 -6.60 19.63
N GLY A 49 9.50 -7.13 18.41
CA GLY A 49 8.58 -8.14 17.88
C GLY A 49 7.16 -7.63 17.62
N ARG A 50 6.98 -6.31 17.50
CA ARG A 50 5.69 -5.67 17.15
C ARG A 50 5.73 -5.07 15.76
N ILE A 51 4.56 -4.96 15.16
CA ILE A 51 4.32 -4.22 13.91
C ILE A 51 3.47 -3.01 14.25
N TYR A 52 3.94 -1.85 13.82
CA TYR A 52 3.27 -0.57 13.97
C TYR A 52 2.77 -0.10 12.61
N LEU A 53 1.49 0.26 12.52
CA LEU A 53 0.89 0.90 11.36
C LEU A 53 0.33 2.24 11.78
N PHE A 54 0.84 3.30 11.16
CA PHE A 54 0.39 4.66 11.37
C PHE A 54 -0.01 5.27 10.02
N LEU A 55 -1.30 5.60 9.89
CA LEU A 55 -1.89 6.22 8.71
C LEU A 55 -2.51 7.56 9.13
N PRO A 56 -1.72 8.66 9.16
CA PRO A 56 -2.13 9.92 9.76
C PRO A 56 -3.36 10.52 9.07
N ASP A 57 -3.43 10.47 7.75
CA ASP A 57 -4.53 11.04 6.97
C ASP A 57 -5.87 10.31 7.21
N LEU A 58 -5.82 9.08 7.71
CA LEU A 58 -6.99 8.28 8.07
C LEU A 58 -7.24 8.25 9.58
N GLY A 59 -6.37 8.86 10.39
CA GLY A 59 -6.43 8.78 11.85
C GLY A 59 -6.31 7.34 12.39
N VAL A 60 -5.65 6.44 11.64
CA VAL A 60 -5.50 5.03 12.04
C VAL A 60 -4.13 4.80 12.63
N GLU A 61 -4.12 4.34 13.88
CA GLU A 61 -2.95 3.81 14.55
C GLU A 61 -3.26 2.40 15.05
N LYS A 62 -2.41 1.44 14.68
CA LYS A 62 -2.57 0.04 15.06
C LYS A 62 -1.23 -0.58 15.39
N THR A 63 -1.24 -1.42 16.40
CA THR A 63 -0.08 -2.18 16.84
C THR A 63 -0.47 -3.64 17.01
N TRP A 64 0.33 -4.53 16.45
CA TRP A 64 0.14 -5.98 16.57
C TRP A 64 1.43 -6.65 17.04
N LEU A 65 1.30 -7.79 17.72
CA LEU A 65 2.43 -8.69 17.95
C LEU A 65 2.69 -9.49 16.66
N LEU A 66 3.95 -9.59 16.24
CA LEU A 66 4.34 -10.29 15.02
C LEU A 66 3.82 -11.74 15.00
N LYS A 67 3.89 -12.43 16.14
CA LYS A 67 3.39 -13.81 16.30
C LYS A 67 1.91 -13.98 15.99
N ASP A 68 1.08 -12.96 16.25
CA ASP A 68 -0.36 -13.04 16.04
C ASP A 68 -0.69 -12.82 14.57
N LEU A 69 0.07 -11.95 13.88
CA LEU A 69 -0.07 -11.74 12.45
C LEU A 69 0.41 -12.98 11.65
N LEU A 70 1.53 -13.61 12.03
CA LEU A 70 2.01 -14.83 11.38
C LEU A 70 0.96 -15.94 11.40
N LYS A 71 0.33 -16.18 12.56
CA LYS A 71 -0.80 -17.14 12.68
C LYS A 71 -1.98 -16.79 11.78
N ALA A 72 -2.24 -15.50 11.56
CA ALA A 72 -3.31 -15.06 10.68
C ALA A 72 -2.95 -15.27 9.21
N VAL A 73 -1.70 -15.03 8.82
CA VAL A 73 -1.20 -15.27 7.46
C VAL A 73 -1.29 -16.76 7.12
N ASP A 74 -0.94 -17.67 8.02
CA ASP A 74 -1.06 -19.11 7.78
C ASP A 74 -2.52 -19.53 7.50
N LYS A 75 -3.47 -18.94 8.22
CA LYS A 75 -4.92 -19.15 7.99
C LYS A 75 -5.40 -18.56 6.66
N VAL A 76 -4.76 -17.50 6.18
CA VAL A 76 -5.12 -16.81 4.93
C VAL A 76 -4.44 -17.44 3.72
N SER A 77 -3.21 -17.95 3.85
CA SER A 77 -2.47 -18.63 2.78
C SER A 77 -3.14 -19.91 2.30
N GLY A 78 -3.95 -20.55 3.16
CA GLY A 78 -4.83 -21.67 2.77
C GLY A 78 -6.03 -21.27 1.91
N LYS A 79 -6.28 -19.96 1.72
CA LYS A 79 -7.32 -19.43 0.83
C LYS A 79 -6.64 -18.87 -0.41
N ASN A 80 -7.06 -19.36 -1.58
CA ASN A 80 -6.58 -18.91 -2.88
C ASN A 80 -6.93 -17.43 -3.07
N LEU A 81 -6.03 -16.53 -2.67
CA LEU A 81 -6.17 -15.09 -2.86
C LEU A 81 -5.97 -14.80 -4.34
N LYS A 82 -7.06 -14.82 -5.11
CA LYS A 82 -7.08 -14.24 -6.45
C LYS A 82 -6.86 -12.74 -6.32
N TYR A 83 -5.61 -12.30 -6.44
CA TYR A 83 -5.29 -10.89 -6.68
C TYR A 83 -5.98 -10.49 -7.96
N ARG A 84 -7.10 -9.77 -7.83
CA ARG A 84 -7.78 -9.19 -8.98
C ARG A 84 -6.93 -7.99 -9.39
N HIS A 85 -6.33 -8.05 -10.57
CA HIS A 85 -5.79 -6.86 -11.20
C HIS A 85 -6.96 -5.90 -11.39
N MET A 86 -7.08 -4.93 -10.48
CA MET A 86 -8.08 -3.89 -10.59
C MET A 86 -7.46 -2.85 -11.51
N SER A 87 -7.72 -2.99 -12.81
CA SER A 87 -7.49 -1.91 -13.75
C SER A 87 -8.40 -0.77 -13.32
N VAL A 88 -7.85 0.15 -12.53
CA VAL A 88 -8.44 1.45 -12.31
C VAL A 88 -8.25 2.17 -13.63
N VAL A 89 -9.29 2.09 -14.46
CA VAL A 89 -9.55 2.98 -15.59
C VAL A 89 -9.11 4.40 -15.26
#